data_AF-A0A2N5M0J5-F1
#
_entry.id   AF-A0A2N5M0J5-F1
#
_cell.length_a   1.000
_cell.length_b   1.000
_cell.length_c   1.000
_cell.angle_alpha   90.00
_cell.angle_beta   90.00
_cell.angle_gamma   90.00
#
_symmetry.space_group_name_H-M   'P 1'
#
loop_
_entity.id
_entity.type
_entity.pdbx_description
1 polymer ?
#
loop_
_entity_poly.entity_id
_entity_poly.type
_entity_poly.pdbx_seq_one_letter_code
_entity_poly.pdbx_strand_id
1 'polypeptide(L)'
;MEEIVSIGATCRVRIRGRFFLLVEIEVEAGSVEIEGFVFRELSEAEAWTLSRAGIPRCQISRAIPRSNDTEAELICIFIVDGQAFAAFDVEDDTDEAVLFRIRLREALRLITSGRERLCPIIRRHH
;
A
#
# COMPACT_ATOMS: atom_id res chain seq x y z
N MET A 1 18.69 2.57 -19.43
CA MET A 1 19.27 2.35 -18.10
C MET A 1 18.09 2.02 -17.23
N GLU A 2 18.11 0.86 -16.59
CA GLU A 2 17.09 0.44 -15.65
C GLU A 2 17.11 1.41 -14.45
N GLU A 3 15.95 1.82 -13.98
CA GLU A 3 15.86 2.74 -12.86
C GLU A 3 16.16 1.95 -11.59
N ILE A 4 17.27 2.27 -10.89
CA ILE A 4 17.68 1.54 -9.67
C ILE A 4 16.64 1.68 -8.56
N VAL A 5 15.90 2.78 -8.55
CA VAL A 5 14.84 3.08 -7.59
C VAL A 5 13.60 3.49 -8.37
N SER A 6 12.58 2.65 -8.39
CA SER A 6 11.33 2.87 -9.11
C SER A 6 10.14 3.02 -8.17
N ILE A 7 9.02 3.42 -8.76
CA ILE A 7 7.70 3.32 -8.14
C ILE A 7 6.95 2.23 -8.90
N GLY A 8 6.67 1.10 -8.23
CA GLY A 8 5.84 0.01 -8.74
C GLY A 8 4.39 0.43 -8.85
N ALA A 9 3.65 0.35 -7.75
CA ALA A 9 2.29 0.84 -7.69
C ALA A 9 2.13 2.25 -7.08
N THR A 10 1.11 2.98 -7.55
CA THR A 10 0.64 4.24 -6.93
C THR A 10 -0.86 4.40 -6.97
N CYS A 11 -1.46 4.65 -5.81
CA CYS A 11 -2.90 4.88 -5.71
C CYS A 11 -3.26 5.76 -4.50
N ARG A 12 -4.47 6.30 -4.47
CA ARG A 12 -4.99 7.08 -3.34
C ARG A 12 -6.12 6.36 -2.61
N VAL A 13 -6.15 6.46 -1.29
CA VAL A 13 -7.21 5.84 -0.48
C VAL A 13 -7.80 6.83 0.51
N ARG A 14 -9.12 6.76 0.73
CA ARG A 14 -9.83 7.49 1.78
C ARG A 14 -10.36 6.51 2.83
N ILE A 15 -9.94 6.67 4.08
CA ILE A 15 -10.40 5.84 5.20
C ILE A 15 -10.90 6.76 6.31
N ARG A 16 -12.17 6.61 6.71
CA ARG A 16 -12.82 7.41 7.77
C ARG A 16 -12.66 8.93 7.63
N GLY A 17 -12.54 9.43 6.40
CA GLY A 17 -12.38 10.86 6.14
C GLY A 17 -10.93 11.36 6.11
N ARG A 18 -9.96 10.49 6.37
CA ARG A 18 -8.54 10.74 6.14
C ARG A 18 -8.13 10.25 4.76
N PHE A 19 -7.16 10.91 4.16
CA PHE A 19 -6.71 10.63 2.80
C PHE A 19 -5.24 10.23 2.83
N PHE A 20 -4.87 9.25 2.00
CA PHE A 20 -3.51 8.77 1.88
C PHE A 20 -3.17 8.55 0.40
N LEU A 21 -1.93 8.85 0.04
CA LEU A 21 -1.27 8.32 -1.14
C LEU A 21 -0.52 7.06 -0.70
N LEU A 22 -0.74 5.96 -1.40
CA LEU A 22 0.03 4.73 -1.29
C LEU A 22 1.01 4.72 -2.45
N VAL A 23 2.28 4.51 -2.13
CA VAL A 23 3.39 4.42 -3.09
C VAL A 23 4.20 3.19 -2.74
N GLU A 24 4.43 2.36 -3.72
CA GLU A 24 5.45 1.32 -3.69
C GLU A 24 6.80 1.91 -3.99
N ILE A 25 7.80 1.53 -3.19
CA ILE A 25 9.19 1.83 -3.50
C ILE A 25 9.85 0.49 -3.79
N GLU A 26 10.42 0.40 -4.97
CA GLU A 26 11.23 -0.72 -5.44
C GLU A 26 12.67 -0.26 -5.54
N VAL A 27 13.60 -1.13 -5.13
CA VAL A 27 15.03 -0.93 -5.32
C VAL A 27 15.65 -2.22 -5.81
N GLU A 28 16.18 -2.18 -7.03
CA GLU A 28 16.91 -3.30 -7.62
C GLU A 28 18.33 -2.88 -7.99
N ALA A 29 19.31 -3.45 -7.29
CA ALA A 29 20.72 -3.17 -7.55
C ALA A 29 21.59 -4.40 -7.23
N GLY A 30 21.91 -5.18 -8.26
CA GLY A 30 22.76 -6.36 -8.13
C GLY A 30 22.08 -7.46 -7.32
N SER A 31 22.44 -7.61 -6.05
CA SER A 31 21.81 -8.58 -5.12
C SER A 31 20.92 -7.91 -4.07
N VAL A 32 20.65 -6.61 -4.23
CA VAL A 32 19.75 -5.85 -3.35
C VAL A 32 18.41 -5.73 -4.04
N GLU A 33 17.38 -6.19 -3.35
CA GLU A 33 15.98 -6.14 -3.73
C GLU A 33 15.22 -5.60 -2.51
N ILE A 34 14.54 -4.47 -2.67
CA ILE A 34 13.77 -3.83 -1.60
C ILE A 34 12.42 -3.44 -2.15
N GLU A 35 11.38 -4.00 -1.56
CA GLU A 35 10.00 -3.60 -1.80
C GLU A 35 9.36 -3.08 -0.53
N GLY A 36 8.53 -2.06 -0.69
CA GLY A 36 7.86 -1.47 0.45
C GLY A 36 6.84 -0.41 0.11
N PHE A 37 5.62 -0.63 0.57
CA PHE A 37 4.62 0.40 0.58
C PHE A 37 4.86 1.47 1.64
N VAL A 38 4.67 2.72 1.22
CA VAL A 38 4.63 3.90 2.09
C VAL A 38 3.28 4.60 1.94
N PHE A 39 2.66 4.94 3.08
CA PHE A 39 1.45 5.74 3.11
C PHE A 39 1.77 7.19 3.45
N ARG A 40 1.63 8.10 2.48
CA ARG A 40 1.71 9.55 2.72
C ARG A 40 0.34 10.09 3.06
N GLU A 41 0.16 10.64 4.26
CA GLU A 41 -1.08 11.33 4.63
C GLU A 41 -1.26 12.61 3.80
N LEU A 42 -2.47 12.82 3.30
CA LEU A 42 -2.87 13.94 2.44
C LEU A 42 -3.98 14.76 3.10
N SER A 43 -3.99 16.05 2.84
CA SER A 43 -5.21 16.85 2.95
C SER A 43 -6.22 16.41 1.90
N GLU A 44 -7.48 16.77 2.13
CA GLU A 44 -8.52 16.63 1.11
C GLU A 44 -8.15 17.37 -0.19
N ALA A 45 -7.57 18.57 -0.08
CA ALA A 45 -7.14 19.35 -1.24
C ALA A 45 -6.04 18.64 -2.05
N GLU A 46 -5.01 18.12 -1.38
CA GLU A 46 -3.95 17.32 -2.04
C GLU A 46 -4.53 16.07 -2.70
N ALA A 47 -5.43 15.34 -2.02
CA ALA A 47 -6.07 14.15 -2.57
C ALA A 47 -6.95 14.45 -3.80
N TRP A 48 -7.60 15.62 -3.82
CA TRP A 48 -8.36 16.10 -4.98
C TRP A 48 -7.45 16.51 -6.13
N THR A 49 -6.34 17.19 -5.86
CA THR A 49 -5.36 17.55 -6.88
C THR A 49 -4.79 16.29 -7.54
N LEU A 50 -4.36 15.30 -6.75
CA LEU A 50 -3.86 14.03 -7.28
C LEU A 50 -4.92 13.25 -8.06
N SER A 51 -6.18 13.29 -7.60
CA SER A 51 -7.31 12.74 -8.38
C SER A 51 -7.42 13.33 -9.78
N ARG A 52 -7.21 14.64 -9.91
CA ARG A 52 -7.33 15.36 -11.19
C ARG A 52 -6.10 15.14 -12.07
N ALA A 53 -4.96 14.87 -11.45
CA ALA A 53 -3.73 14.46 -12.13
C ALA A 53 -3.75 13.01 -12.62
N GLY A 54 -4.82 12.24 -12.35
CA GLY A 54 -5.00 10.88 -12.84
C GLY A 54 -4.61 9.78 -11.85
N ILE A 55 -4.19 10.11 -10.62
CA ILE A 55 -3.85 9.07 -9.63
C ILE A 55 -5.11 8.28 -9.24
N PRO A 56 -5.13 6.95 -9.47
CA PRO A 56 -6.32 6.13 -9.28
C PRO A 56 -6.62 5.92 -7.81
N ARG A 57 -7.82 5.40 -7.50
CA ARG A 57 -8.14 4.98 -6.13
C ARG A 57 -7.61 3.58 -5.90
N CYS A 58 -7.02 3.33 -4.73
CA CYS A 58 -6.59 1.98 -4.36
C CYS A 58 -7.80 1.04 -4.34
N GLN A 59 -7.60 -0.16 -4.86
CA GLN A 59 -8.57 -1.24 -4.71
C GLN A 59 -8.67 -1.63 -3.23
N ILE A 60 -9.89 -1.68 -2.69
CA ILE A 60 -10.13 -2.26 -1.37
C ILE A 60 -10.93 -3.54 -1.56
N SER A 61 -10.23 -4.67 -1.49
CA SER A 61 -10.85 -5.98 -1.69
C SER A 61 -11.49 -6.51 -0.40
N ARG A 62 -12.56 -7.30 -0.59
CA ARG A 62 -13.24 -8.08 0.46
C ARG A 62 -12.77 -9.53 0.53
N ALA A 63 -11.97 -9.96 -0.45
CA ALA A 63 -11.31 -11.25 -0.48
C ALA A 63 -9.80 -11.03 -0.54
N ILE A 64 -9.02 -11.99 -0.04
CA ILE A 64 -7.58 -11.97 -0.26
C ILE A 64 -7.38 -11.97 -1.79
N PRO A 65 -6.58 -11.05 -2.34
CA PRO A 65 -6.25 -11.05 -3.77
C PRO A 65 -5.73 -12.44 -4.14
N ARG A 66 -6.34 -13.03 -5.17
CA ARG A 66 -5.85 -14.25 -5.79
C ARG A 66 -5.63 -13.85 -7.23
N SER A 67 -4.40 -13.90 -7.70
CA SER A 67 -4.22 -13.96 -9.14
C SER A 67 -4.42 -15.41 -9.59
N ASN A 68 -4.93 -15.56 -10.81
CA ASN A 68 -5.09 -16.86 -11.44
C ASN A 68 -3.78 -17.37 -12.07
N ASP A 69 -2.72 -16.55 -12.18
CA ASP A 69 -1.42 -16.92 -12.81
C ASP A 69 -0.20 -16.08 -12.35
N THR A 70 -0.30 -15.27 -11.29
CA THR A 70 0.77 -14.41 -10.72
C THR A 70 0.71 -14.38 -9.18
N GLU A 71 1.80 -14.00 -8.53
CA GLU A 71 1.90 -13.98 -7.08
C GLU A 71 1.33 -12.67 -6.51
N ALA A 72 0.51 -12.78 -5.46
CA ALA A 72 0.08 -11.63 -4.67
C ALA A 72 0.90 -11.62 -3.38
N GLU A 73 1.86 -10.71 -3.28
CA GLU A 73 2.75 -10.62 -2.13
C GLU A 73 2.16 -9.72 -1.04
N LEU A 74 2.16 -10.21 0.20
CA LEU A 74 1.80 -9.38 1.35
C LEU A 74 3.01 -8.56 1.81
N ILE A 75 2.99 -7.25 1.56
CA ILE A 75 4.11 -6.36 1.84
C ILE A 75 4.12 -5.85 3.29
N CYS A 76 2.96 -5.43 3.80
CA CYS A 76 2.80 -4.89 5.16
C CYS A 76 1.34 -4.75 5.61
N ILE A 77 1.17 -4.42 6.90
CA ILE A 77 -0.13 -4.14 7.52
C ILE A 77 -0.31 -2.63 7.75
N PHE A 78 -1.35 -2.05 7.15
CA PHE A 78 -1.75 -0.67 7.36
C PHE A 78 -2.87 -0.57 8.40
N ILE A 79 -2.63 0.16 9.50
CA ILE A 79 -3.61 0.41 10.56
C ILE A 79 -3.89 1.91 10.68
N VAL A 80 -5.16 2.29 10.54
CA VAL A 80 -5.61 3.68 10.70
C VAL A 80 -7.03 3.73 11.28
N ASP A 81 -7.24 4.59 12.28
CA ASP A 81 -8.52 4.83 12.93
C ASP A 81 -9.28 3.54 13.32
N GLY A 82 -8.55 2.57 13.89
CA GLY A 82 -9.09 1.28 14.32
C GLY A 82 -9.46 0.31 13.20
N GLN A 83 -9.13 0.62 11.94
CA GLN A 83 -9.23 -0.29 10.81
C GLN A 83 -7.86 -0.81 10.42
N ALA A 84 -7.82 -2.06 9.96
CA ALA A 84 -6.62 -2.71 9.51
C ALA A 84 -6.80 -3.25 8.09
N PHE A 85 -5.74 -3.12 7.29
CA PHE A 85 -5.66 -3.55 5.91
C PHE A 85 -4.33 -4.28 5.73
N ALA A 86 -4.36 -5.45 5.11
CA ALA A 86 -3.18 -6.07 4.54
C ALA A 86 -2.96 -5.42 3.17
N ALA A 87 -1.79 -4.84 2.94
CA ALA A 87 -1.41 -4.24 1.67
C ALA A 87 -0.66 -5.27 0.85
N PHE A 88 -1.28 -5.67 -0.25
CA PHE A 88 -0.71 -6.61 -1.20
C PHE A 88 -0.15 -5.83 -2.38
N ASP A 89 1.03 -6.22 -2.81
CA ASP A 89 1.42 -6.03 -4.19
C ASP A 89 0.86 -7.19 -5.00
N VAL A 90 0.32 -6.89 -6.18
CA VAL A 90 -0.29 -7.87 -7.07
C VAL A 90 0.31 -7.62 -8.43
N GLU A 91 1.26 -8.47 -8.78
CA GLU A 91 1.77 -8.54 -10.13
C GLU A 91 0.64 -9.08 -11.02
N ASP A 92 0.12 -8.30 -11.96
CA ASP A 92 -0.66 -8.82 -13.09
C ASP A 92 -0.13 -8.21 -14.40
N ASP A 93 -0.97 -8.02 -15.42
CA ASP A 93 -0.55 -7.24 -16.61
C ASP A 93 -0.35 -5.73 -16.27
N THR A 94 -0.66 -5.33 -15.03
CA THR A 94 -0.53 -4.01 -14.41
C THR A 94 -0.13 -4.13 -12.93
N ASP A 95 0.94 -3.46 -12.51
CA ASP A 95 1.38 -3.48 -11.10
C ASP A 95 0.35 -2.76 -10.21
N GLU A 96 -0.40 -3.51 -9.38
CA GLU A 96 -1.53 -3.00 -8.60
C GLU A 96 -1.40 -3.21 -7.09
N ALA A 97 -1.32 -2.10 -6.34
CA ALA A 97 -1.47 -2.13 -4.89
C ALA A 97 -2.93 -2.38 -4.46
N VAL A 98 -3.17 -3.51 -3.76
CA VAL A 98 -4.50 -3.91 -3.26
C VAL A 98 -4.56 -3.92 -1.74
N LEU A 99 -5.57 -3.25 -1.17
CA LEU A 99 -5.84 -3.27 0.26
C LEU A 99 -6.90 -4.32 0.61
N PHE A 100 -6.51 -5.39 1.29
CA PHE A 100 -7.45 -6.36 1.84
C PHE A 100 -7.82 -6.00 3.27
N ARG A 101 -9.12 -5.77 3.53
CA ARG A 101 -9.59 -5.45 4.88
C ARG A 101 -9.48 -6.68 5.79
N ILE A 102 -8.69 -6.56 6.85
CA ILE A 102 -8.55 -7.61 7.88
C ILE A 102 -9.12 -7.16 9.23
N ARG A 103 -9.37 -8.13 10.12
CA ARG A 103 -9.78 -7.82 11.50
C ARG A 103 -8.58 -7.21 12.23
N LEU A 104 -8.80 -6.13 12.97
CA LEU A 104 -7.75 -5.45 13.74
C LEU A 104 -7.00 -6.41 14.69
N ARG A 105 -7.72 -7.35 15.32
CA ARG A 105 -7.08 -8.36 16.19
C ARG A 105 -6.12 -9.28 15.43
N GLU A 106 -6.46 -9.66 14.19
CA GLU A 106 -5.59 -10.49 13.37
C GLU A 106 -4.37 -9.70 12.90
N ALA A 107 -4.58 -8.46 12.47
CA ALA A 107 -3.52 -7.53 12.11
C ALA A 107 -2.47 -7.40 13.23
N LEU A 108 -2.94 -7.13 14.46
CA LEU A 108 -2.08 -7.00 15.63
C LEU A 108 -1.37 -8.31 15.97
N ARG A 109 -2.03 -9.47 15.80
CA ARG A 109 -1.41 -10.78 15.99
C ARG A 109 -0.28 -11.02 15.00
N LEU A 110 -0.48 -10.72 13.71
CA LEU A 110 0.55 -10.84 12.68
C LEU A 110 1.77 -9.97 13.04
N ILE A 111 1.55 -8.70 13.38
CA ILE A 111 2.61 -7.76 13.76
C ILE A 111 3.36 -8.20 15.01
N THR A 112 2.64 -8.53 16.09
CA THR A 112 3.26 -8.90 17.38
C THR A 112 3.96 -10.26 17.34
N SER A 113 3.55 -11.15 16.44
CA SER A 113 4.24 -12.43 16.19
C SER A 113 5.49 -12.29 15.32
N GLY A 114 5.76 -11.09 14.78
CA GLY A 114 6.88 -10.82 13.87
C GLY A 114 6.69 -11.39 12.46
N ARG A 115 5.51 -11.93 12.14
CA ARG A 115 5.19 -12.44 10.79
C ARG A 115 5.02 -11.33 9.77
N GLU A 116 4.58 -10.15 10.22
CA GLU A 116 4.33 -9.00 9.36
C GLU A 116 4.79 -7.71 10.02
N ARG A 117 5.01 -6.68 9.21
CA ARG A 117 5.37 -5.33 9.66
C ARG A 117 4.23 -4.34 9.50
N LEU A 118 4.28 -3.24 10.25
CA LEU A 118 3.40 -2.09 10.01
C LEU A 118 3.91 -1.31 8.79
N CYS A 119 3.00 -0.92 7.89
CA CYS A 119 3.33 0.00 6.81
C CYS A 119 3.72 1.37 7.38
N PRO A 120 4.84 1.98 6.95
CA PRO A 120 5.20 3.34 7.31
C PRO A 120 4.11 4.35 6.91
N ILE A 121 3.80 5.27 7.81
CA ILE A 121 2.91 6.41 7.54
C ILE A 121 3.69 7.71 7.68
N ILE A 122 3.88 8.42 6.57
CA ILE A 122 4.48 9.75 6.57
C ILE A 122 3.37 10.78 6.82
N ARG A 123 3.34 11.32 8.04
CA ARG A 123 2.38 12.35 8.46
C ARG A 123 2.65 13.69 7.79
N ARG A 124 1.60 14.50 7.60
CA ARG A 124 1.74 15.90 7.15
C ARG A 124 2.49 16.70 8.22
N HIS A 125 3.45 17.52 7.80
CA HIS A 125 4.03 18.55 8.66
C HIS A 125 3.13 19.78 8.57
N HIS A 126 2.72 20.30 9.72
CA HIS A 126 1.92 21.53 9.84
C HIS A 126 2.83 22.74 9.91
#